data_AF-A0A356EMF3-F1
#
_entry.id   AF-A0A356EMF3-F1
#
_cell.length_a   1.000
_cell.length_b   1.000
_cell.length_c   1.000
_cell.angle_alpha   90.00
_cell.angle_beta   90.00
_cell.angle_gamma   90.00
#
_symmetry.space_group_name_H-M   'P 1'
#
loop_
_entity.id
_entity.type
_entity.pdbx_description
1 polymer ?
#
loop_
_entity_poly.entity_id
_entity_poly.type
_entity_poly.pdbx_seq_one_letter_code
_entity_poly.pdbx_strand_id
1 'polypeptide(L)'
;RRMTHTVESFIDTLRADGVEAGRKAAEEIIEEARRNAQQLVRDAEAKARRIVERAEQERLSALDRTRTDLELAARDTVEKLHDVLGRAMTQVLTKAVSAKLDEADFLKELIHDVVCQYAAADAVGDGTMEITVAEPMRHRLADWTIKTFHKPGERGRFTLELHAALSMVGFEYKVSDGTVEVTPESVVQVLSGMVTPELQALIASTRGGEATG
;
A
#
# COMPACT_ATOMS: atom_id res chain seq x y z
N ARG A 1 -100.80 -56.41 -5.60
CA ARG A 1 -99.56 -56.79 -4.85
C ARG A 1 -98.31 -56.95 -5.74
N ARG A 2 -98.37 -56.95 -7.09
CA ARG A 2 -97.17 -57.03 -7.98
C ARG A 2 -96.50 -55.69 -8.33
N MET A 3 -97.19 -54.55 -8.26
CA MET A 3 -96.63 -53.23 -8.62
C MET A 3 -95.77 -52.56 -7.54
N THR A 4 -95.90 -52.96 -6.27
CA THR A 4 -95.10 -52.40 -5.17
C THR A 4 -93.66 -52.93 -5.19
N HIS A 5 -93.48 -54.21 -5.55
CA HIS A 5 -92.16 -54.85 -5.65
C HIS A 5 -91.27 -54.26 -6.76
N THR A 6 -91.85 -53.72 -7.84
CA THR A 6 -91.09 -53.16 -8.97
C THR A 6 -90.53 -51.77 -8.66
N VAL A 7 -91.27 -50.95 -7.90
CA VAL A 7 -90.82 -49.60 -7.50
C VAL A 7 -89.73 -49.67 -6.44
N GLU A 8 -89.86 -50.56 -5.45
CA GLU A 8 -88.80 -50.82 -4.46
C GLU A 8 -87.52 -51.31 -5.13
N SER A 9 -87.60 -52.28 -6.05
CA SER A 9 -86.42 -52.78 -6.76
C SER A 9 -85.70 -51.70 -7.60
N PHE A 10 -86.46 -50.76 -8.16
CA PHE A 10 -85.91 -49.67 -8.97
C PHE A 10 -85.24 -48.61 -8.09
N ILE A 11 -85.84 -48.30 -6.92
CA ILE A 11 -85.24 -47.41 -5.91
C ILE A 11 -83.95 -48.03 -5.34
N ASP A 12 -83.95 -49.33 -5.07
CA ASP A 12 -82.76 -50.04 -4.57
C ASP A 12 -81.65 -50.07 -5.62
N THR A 13 -81.99 -50.28 -6.90
CA THR A 13 -81.03 -50.23 -8.01
C THR A 13 -80.47 -48.81 -8.19
N LEU A 14 -81.34 -47.79 -8.19
CA LEU A 14 -80.92 -46.39 -8.31
C LEU A 14 -80.02 -45.95 -7.13
N ARG A 15 -80.32 -46.44 -5.93
CA ARG A 15 -79.50 -46.20 -4.74
C ARG A 15 -78.15 -46.90 -4.84
N ALA A 16 -78.12 -48.15 -5.31
CA ALA A 16 -76.89 -48.90 -5.51
C ALA A 16 -75.99 -48.23 -6.58
N ASP A 17 -76.57 -47.83 -7.71
CA ASP A 17 -75.86 -47.11 -8.79
C ASP A 17 -75.33 -45.75 -8.30
N GLY A 18 -76.10 -45.02 -7.52
CA GLY A 18 -75.67 -43.75 -6.92
C GLY A 18 -74.54 -43.92 -5.90
N VAL A 19 -74.57 -44.98 -5.08
CA VAL A 19 -73.51 -45.31 -4.13
C VAL A 19 -72.23 -45.73 -4.85
N GLU A 20 -72.35 -46.55 -5.90
CA GLU A 20 -71.20 -47.00 -6.71
C GLU A 20 -70.56 -45.83 -7.47
N ALA A 21 -71.37 -44.98 -8.11
CA ALA A 21 -70.88 -43.77 -8.78
C ALA A 21 -70.20 -42.81 -7.79
N GLY A 22 -70.77 -42.63 -6.59
CA GLY A 22 -70.17 -41.81 -5.53
C GLY A 22 -68.86 -42.40 -5.01
N ARG A 23 -68.77 -43.72 -4.84
CA ARG A 23 -67.55 -44.41 -4.42
C ARG A 23 -66.45 -44.25 -5.46
N LYS A 24 -66.77 -44.41 -6.73
CA LYS A 24 -65.83 -44.22 -7.84
C LYS A 24 -65.33 -42.78 -7.93
N ALA A 25 -66.21 -41.79 -7.80
CA ALA A 25 -65.81 -40.38 -7.77
C ALA A 25 -64.91 -40.05 -6.55
N ALA A 26 -65.20 -40.63 -5.39
CA ALA A 26 -64.37 -40.47 -4.20
C ALA A 26 -62.98 -41.09 -4.38
N GLU A 27 -62.88 -42.27 -4.99
CA GLU A 27 -61.60 -42.89 -5.33
C GLU A 27 -60.79 -42.04 -6.32
N GLU A 28 -61.44 -41.49 -7.35
CA GLU A 28 -60.79 -40.57 -8.31
C GLU A 28 -60.22 -39.32 -7.63
N ILE A 29 -60.97 -38.70 -6.71
CA ILE A 29 -60.54 -37.54 -5.93
C ILE A 29 -59.34 -37.89 -5.03
N ILE A 30 -59.37 -39.05 -4.36
CA ILE A 30 -58.28 -39.51 -3.49
C ILE A 30 -57.01 -39.74 -4.30
N GLU A 31 -57.11 -40.38 -5.47
CA GLU A 31 -55.97 -40.63 -6.34
C GLU A 31 -55.40 -39.35 -6.97
N GLU A 32 -56.25 -38.38 -7.30
CA GLU A 32 -55.79 -37.04 -7.71
C GLU A 32 -55.07 -36.30 -6.57
N ALA A 33 -55.66 -36.29 -5.36
CA ALA A 33 -55.05 -35.67 -4.19
C ALA A 33 -53.70 -36.30 -3.83
N ARG A 34 -53.58 -37.64 -3.93
CA ARG A 34 -52.31 -38.36 -3.74
C ARG A 34 -51.27 -37.96 -4.79
N ARG A 35 -51.65 -37.87 -6.06
CA ARG A 35 -50.75 -37.41 -7.13
C ARG A 35 -50.28 -35.97 -6.91
N ASN A 36 -51.18 -35.07 -6.53
CA ASN A 36 -50.86 -33.68 -6.23
C ASN A 36 -49.93 -33.55 -5.02
N ALA A 37 -50.18 -34.30 -3.95
CA ALA A 37 -49.31 -34.33 -2.77
C ALA A 37 -47.91 -34.84 -3.11
N GLN A 38 -47.80 -35.91 -3.89
CA GLN A 38 -46.50 -36.42 -4.36
C GLN A 38 -45.78 -35.38 -5.23
N GLN A 39 -46.49 -34.68 -6.10
CA GLN A 39 -45.90 -33.64 -6.93
C GLN A 39 -45.39 -32.47 -6.09
N LEU A 40 -46.16 -32.02 -5.10
CA LEU A 40 -45.77 -30.96 -4.18
C LEU A 40 -44.48 -31.32 -3.40
N VAL A 41 -44.38 -32.56 -2.92
CA VAL A 41 -43.18 -33.04 -2.23
C VAL A 41 -41.98 -33.06 -3.17
N ARG A 42 -42.13 -33.59 -4.40
CA ARG A 42 -41.05 -33.59 -5.40
C ARG A 42 -40.57 -32.18 -5.74
N ASP A 43 -41.50 -31.24 -5.91
CA ASP A 43 -41.18 -29.84 -6.21
C ASP A 43 -40.50 -29.14 -5.02
N ALA A 44 -40.93 -29.43 -3.80
CA ALA A 44 -40.31 -28.91 -2.58
C ALA A 44 -38.88 -29.44 -2.41
N GLU A 45 -38.66 -30.73 -2.61
CA GLU A 45 -37.32 -31.33 -2.59
C GLU A 45 -36.42 -30.76 -3.68
N ALA A 46 -36.94 -30.57 -4.89
CA ALA A 46 -36.17 -29.97 -5.99
C ALA A 46 -35.78 -28.52 -5.68
N LYS A 47 -36.67 -27.74 -5.07
CA LYS A 47 -36.36 -26.38 -4.58
C LYS A 47 -35.31 -26.41 -3.46
N ALA A 48 -35.45 -27.32 -2.50
CA ALA A 48 -34.49 -27.47 -1.41
C ALA A 48 -33.09 -27.81 -1.94
N ARG A 49 -32.98 -28.76 -2.88
CA ARG A 49 -31.71 -29.11 -3.55
C ARG A 49 -31.08 -27.88 -4.22
N ARG A 50 -31.85 -27.13 -5.00
CA ARG A 50 -31.35 -25.89 -5.64
C ARG A 50 -30.89 -24.84 -4.64
N ILE A 51 -31.59 -24.68 -3.51
CA ILE A 51 -31.19 -23.74 -2.46
C ILE A 51 -29.84 -24.16 -1.87
N VAL A 52 -29.66 -25.44 -1.55
CA VAL A 52 -28.41 -25.98 -1.01
C VAL A 52 -27.26 -25.85 -2.02
N GLU A 53 -27.49 -26.23 -3.27
CA GLU A 53 -26.50 -26.10 -4.35
C GLU A 53 -26.05 -24.65 -4.54
N ARG A 54 -27.00 -23.71 -4.58
CA ARG A 54 -26.69 -22.28 -4.69
C ARG A 54 -25.94 -21.77 -3.47
N ALA A 55 -26.36 -22.14 -2.26
CA ALA A 55 -25.69 -21.74 -1.03
C ALA A 55 -24.24 -22.24 -0.98
N GLU A 56 -23.98 -23.46 -1.47
CA GLU A 56 -22.63 -24.01 -1.53
C GLU A 56 -21.77 -23.31 -2.58
N GLN A 57 -22.32 -22.98 -3.75
CA GLN A 57 -21.62 -22.16 -4.75
C GLN A 57 -21.27 -20.77 -4.23
N GLU A 58 -22.22 -20.11 -3.57
CA GLU A 58 -22.00 -18.80 -2.94
C GLU A 58 -20.93 -18.88 -1.84
N ARG A 59 -20.95 -19.94 -1.02
CA ARG A 59 -19.93 -20.20 0.02
C ARG A 59 -18.53 -20.35 -0.58
N LEU A 60 -18.39 -21.14 -1.64
CA LEU A 60 -17.10 -21.34 -2.32
C LEU A 60 -16.61 -20.03 -2.94
N SER A 61 -17.50 -19.28 -3.59
CA SER A 61 -17.17 -17.97 -4.16
C SER A 61 -16.74 -16.96 -3.07
N ALA A 62 -17.43 -16.94 -1.94
CA ALA A 62 -17.10 -16.08 -0.81
C ALA A 62 -15.74 -16.44 -0.19
N LEU A 63 -15.42 -17.72 -0.06
CA LEU A 63 -14.11 -18.17 0.44
C LEU A 63 -12.97 -17.76 -0.48
N ASP A 64 -13.12 -17.94 -1.79
CA ASP A 64 -12.12 -17.57 -2.78
C ASP A 64 -11.84 -16.05 -2.78
N ARG A 65 -12.92 -15.25 -2.72
CA ARG A 65 -12.82 -13.79 -2.56
C ARG A 65 -12.13 -13.40 -1.26
N THR A 66 -12.55 -13.97 -0.14
CA THR A 66 -11.97 -13.66 1.18
C THR A 66 -10.47 -13.98 1.21
N ARG A 67 -10.06 -15.10 0.60
CA ARG A 67 -8.65 -15.46 0.48
C ARG A 67 -7.88 -14.41 -0.32
N THR A 68 -8.40 -14.03 -1.47
CA THR A 68 -7.77 -13.00 -2.34
C THR A 68 -7.67 -11.66 -1.61
N ASP A 69 -8.73 -11.25 -0.90
CA ASP A 69 -8.75 -10.02 -0.13
C ASP A 69 -7.72 -10.04 1.01
N LEU A 70 -7.56 -11.18 1.69
CA LEU A 70 -6.53 -11.35 2.72
C LEU A 70 -5.11 -11.29 2.15
N GLU A 71 -4.86 -11.92 0.99
CA GLU A 71 -3.57 -11.87 0.31
C GLU A 71 -3.21 -10.43 -0.11
N LEU A 72 -4.18 -9.67 -0.62
CA LEU A 72 -4.03 -8.25 -0.93
C LEU A 72 -3.78 -7.42 0.33
N ALA A 73 -4.59 -7.59 1.39
CA ALA A 73 -4.41 -6.86 2.65
C ALA A 73 -3.05 -7.12 3.30
N ALA A 74 -2.55 -8.35 3.22
CA ALA A 74 -1.21 -8.70 3.71
C ALA A 74 -0.12 -7.98 2.92
N ARG A 75 -0.23 -7.96 1.58
CA ARG A 75 0.71 -7.23 0.71
C ARG A 75 0.70 -5.73 1.03
N ASP A 76 -0.48 -5.12 1.11
CA ASP A 76 -0.65 -3.70 1.39
C ASP A 76 -0.10 -3.31 2.77
N THR A 77 -0.25 -4.20 3.76
CA THR A 77 0.30 -3.97 5.11
C THR A 77 1.82 -3.89 5.07
N VAL A 78 2.46 -4.75 4.29
CA VAL A 78 3.92 -4.73 4.18
C VAL A 78 4.41 -3.52 3.41
N GLU A 79 3.72 -3.12 2.35
CA GLU A 79 4.03 -1.89 1.61
C GLU A 79 3.91 -0.65 2.51
N LYS A 80 2.84 -0.56 3.31
CA LYS A 80 2.68 0.50 4.32
C LYS A 80 3.80 0.50 5.36
N LEU A 81 4.26 -0.68 5.79
CA LEU A 81 5.39 -0.79 6.71
C LEU A 81 6.68 -0.25 6.08
N HIS A 82 6.97 -0.61 4.82
CA HIS A 82 8.12 -0.08 4.09
C HIS A 82 8.10 1.46 4.01
N ASP A 83 6.94 2.02 3.67
CA ASP A 83 6.74 3.46 3.57
C ASP A 83 6.90 4.18 4.92
N VAL A 84 6.36 3.62 6.00
CA VAL A 84 6.56 4.15 7.36
C VAL A 84 8.03 4.11 7.79
N LEU A 85 8.72 2.99 7.56
CA LEU A 85 10.14 2.84 7.88
C LEU A 85 11.01 3.81 7.05
N GLY A 86 10.71 3.96 5.76
CA GLY A 86 11.39 4.90 4.88
C GLY A 86 11.27 6.34 5.40
N ARG A 87 10.04 6.79 5.71
CA ARG A 87 9.82 8.11 6.30
C ARG A 87 10.53 8.30 7.63
N ALA A 88 10.49 7.30 8.52
CA ALA A 88 11.17 7.37 9.80
C ALA A 88 12.69 7.51 9.62
N MET A 89 13.27 6.76 8.68
CA MET A 89 14.69 6.87 8.34
C MET A 89 15.05 8.25 7.79
N THR A 90 14.25 8.78 6.85
CA THR A 90 14.45 10.14 6.31
C THR A 90 14.43 11.17 7.43
N GLN A 91 13.48 11.09 8.38
CA GLN A 91 13.43 12.02 9.52
C GLN A 91 14.67 11.93 10.41
N VAL A 92 15.18 10.72 10.69
CA VAL A 92 16.41 10.52 11.46
C VAL A 92 17.61 11.12 10.73
N LEU A 93 17.74 10.86 9.43
CA LEU A 93 18.80 11.41 8.59
C LEU A 93 18.73 12.93 8.54
N THR A 94 17.56 13.52 8.28
CA THR A 94 17.37 14.98 8.27
C THR A 94 17.82 15.60 9.59
N LYS A 95 17.39 15.05 10.73
CA LYS A 95 17.80 15.57 12.04
C LYS A 95 19.32 15.49 12.25
N ALA A 96 19.94 14.37 11.89
CA ALA A 96 21.38 14.16 12.03
C ALA A 96 22.19 15.09 11.11
N VAL A 97 21.79 15.19 9.84
CA VAL A 97 22.43 16.04 8.83
C VAL A 97 22.26 17.52 9.17
N SER A 98 21.06 17.97 9.51
CA SER A 98 20.83 19.37 9.94
C SER A 98 21.69 19.74 11.13
N ALA A 99 21.81 18.86 12.14
CA ALA A 99 22.67 19.10 13.28
C ALA A 99 24.15 19.23 12.88
N LYS A 100 24.62 18.36 11.97
CA LYS A 100 26.00 18.41 11.47
C LYS A 100 26.30 19.62 10.60
N LEU A 101 25.39 20.02 9.73
CA LEU A 101 25.56 21.21 8.88
C LEU A 101 25.50 22.53 9.68
N ASP A 102 24.98 22.52 10.90
CA ASP A 102 25.01 23.68 11.81
C ASP A 102 26.30 23.75 12.68
N GLU A 103 27.12 22.70 12.67
CA GLU A 103 28.43 22.68 13.31
C GLU A 103 29.45 23.43 12.46
N ALA A 104 29.92 24.60 12.92
CA ALA A 104 30.84 25.42 12.14
C ALA A 104 32.16 24.71 11.81
N ASP A 105 32.69 23.89 12.70
CA ASP A 105 33.96 23.19 12.44
C ASP A 105 33.81 22.13 11.35
N PHE A 106 32.71 21.37 11.37
CA PHE A 106 32.37 20.45 10.29
C PHE A 106 32.19 21.19 8.96
N LEU A 107 31.47 22.32 8.96
CA LEU A 107 31.23 23.10 7.76
C LEU A 107 32.52 23.72 7.19
N LYS A 108 33.48 24.13 8.04
CA LYS A 108 34.82 24.59 7.63
C LYS A 108 35.57 23.49 6.89
N GLU A 109 35.63 22.29 7.47
CA GLU A 109 36.31 21.14 6.88
C GLU A 109 35.67 20.77 5.55
N LEU A 110 34.35 20.70 5.50
CA LEU A 110 33.61 20.37 4.29
C LEU A 110 33.82 21.39 3.17
N ILE A 111 33.74 22.69 3.48
CA ILE A 111 34.03 23.77 2.53
C ILE A 111 35.48 23.68 2.05
N HIS A 112 36.43 23.47 2.97
CA HIS A 112 37.84 23.33 2.61
C HIS A 112 38.07 22.18 1.63
N ASP A 113 37.48 21.01 1.88
CA ASP A 113 37.63 19.85 1.01
C ASP A 113 37.04 20.11 -0.38
N VAL A 114 35.88 20.76 -0.46
CA VAL A 114 35.29 21.18 -1.74
C VAL A 114 36.20 22.16 -2.47
N VAL A 115 36.69 23.20 -1.78
CA VAL A 115 37.63 24.19 -2.34
C VAL A 115 38.88 23.48 -2.90
N CYS A 116 39.50 22.61 -2.11
CA CYS A 116 40.73 21.92 -2.48
C CYS A 116 40.54 20.97 -3.66
N GLN A 117 39.42 20.24 -3.72
CA GLN A 117 39.12 19.37 -4.86
C GLN A 117 38.96 20.16 -6.16
N TYR A 118 38.26 21.30 -6.14
CA TYR A 118 38.09 22.14 -7.33
C TYR A 118 39.37 22.86 -7.74
N ALA A 119 40.19 23.30 -6.78
CA ALA A 119 41.51 23.87 -7.04
C ALA A 119 42.47 22.83 -7.64
N ALA A 120 42.42 21.56 -7.18
CA ALA A 120 43.25 20.48 -7.72
C ALA A 120 42.81 20.02 -9.12
N ALA A 121 41.52 20.12 -9.43
CA ALA A 121 40.97 19.79 -10.75
C ALA A 121 41.17 20.90 -11.80
N ASP A 122 41.80 22.02 -11.45
CA ASP A 122 41.98 23.23 -12.28
C ASP A 122 40.66 23.76 -12.87
N ALA A 123 39.53 23.40 -12.25
CA ALA A 123 38.19 23.63 -12.77
C ALA A 123 37.72 25.10 -12.68
N VAL A 124 38.41 25.90 -11.86
CA VAL A 124 38.08 27.31 -11.58
C VAL A 124 39.15 28.27 -12.14
N GLY A 125 40.32 27.78 -12.58
CA GLY A 125 41.46 28.63 -12.96
C GLY A 125 41.95 29.54 -11.81
N ASP A 126 42.50 30.73 -12.13
CA ASP A 126 42.82 31.82 -11.18
C ASP A 126 41.55 32.50 -10.59
N GLY A 127 40.45 31.76 -10.42
CA GLY A 127 39.12 32.31 -10.17
C GLY A 127 38.73 32.45 -8.69
N THR A 128 37.71 33.27 -8.45
CA THR A 128 37.01 33.38 -7.16
C THR A 128 35.90 32.35 -7.09
N MET A 129 35.81 31.59 -6.00
CA MET A 129 34.65 30.76 -5.68
C MET A 129 33.72 31.49 -4.70
N GLU A 130 32.45 31.55 -5.08
CA GLU A 130 31.38 32.11 -4.24
C GLU A 130 30.70 30.99 -3.46
N ILE A 131 30.68 31.11 -2.14
CA ILE A 131 29.91 30.23 -1.25
C ILE A 131 28.87 31.05 -0.50
N THR A 132 27.62 30.58 -0.54
CA THR A 132 26.50 31.16 0.19
C THR A 132 26.15 30.30 1.38
N VAL A 133 26.09 30.90 2.57
CA VAL A 133 25.69 30.27 3.84
C VAL A 133 24.60 31.11 4.52
N ALA A 134 24.07 30.62 5.64
CA ALA A 134 23.21 31.43 6.50
C ALA A 134 24.00 32.54 7.22
N GLU A 135 23.37 33.68 7.49
CA GLU A 135 24.04 34.84 8.13
C GLU A 135 24.73 34.47 9.47
N PRO A 136 24.10 33.74 10.41
CA PRO A 136 24.77 33.36 11.65
C PRO A 136 26.03 32.53 11.42
N MET A 137 26.01 31.68 10.37
CA MET A 137 27.14 30.84 10.01
C MET A 137 28.23 31.65 9.32
N ARG A 138 27.89 32.61 8.45
CA ARG A 138 28.86 33.51 7.82
C ARG A 138 29.73 34.21 8.86
N HIS A 139 29.12 34.73 9.93
CA HIS A 139 29.86 35.36 11.03
C HIS A 139 30.84 34.41 11.72
N ARG A 140 30.46 33.13 11.88
CA ARG A 140 31.32 32.09 12.49
C ARG A 140 32.47 31.65 11.58
N LEU A 141 32.31 31.80 10.26
CA LEU A 141 33.29 31.36 9.26
C LEU A 141 34.22 32.48 8.76
N ALA A 142 33.84 33.76 8.87
CA ALA A 142 34.55 34.90 8.28
C ALA A 142 36.06 34.94 8.63
N ASP A 143 36.40 34.88 9.92
CA ASP A 143 37.80 34.91 10.38
C ASP A 143 38.63 33.73 9.85
N TRP A 144 38.00 32.56 9.79
CA TRP A 144 38.64 31.35 9.29
C TRP A 144 38.90 31.44 7.79
N THR A 145 37.95 31.94 7.01
CA THR A 145 38.09 32.11 5.56
C THR A 145 39.24 33.04 5.20
N ILE A 146 39.39 34.16 5.93
CA ILE A 146 40.49 35.10 5.72
C ILE A 146 41.83 34.42 6.05
N LYS A 147 41.94 33.74 7.20
CA LYS A 147 43.19 33.09 7.62
C LYS A 147 43.62 31.94 6.68
N THR A 148 42.65 31.20 6.15
CA THR A 148 42.90 29.99 5.38
C THR A 148 43.14 30.29 3.90
N PHE A 149 42.35 31.19 3.31
CA PHE A 149 42.35 31.45 1.87
C PHE A 149 42.89 32.84 1.48
N HIS A 150 43.08 33.77 2.43
CA HIS A 150 43.66 35.09 2.17
C HIS A 150 45.00 35.28 2.89
N LYS A 151 46.05 34.59 2.42
CA LYS A 151 47.42 34.82 2.87
C LYS A 151 48.11 35.91 2.03
N PRO A 152 48.47 37.07 2.62
CA PRO A 152 49.18 38.11 1.89
C PRO A 152 50.61 37.65 1.56
N GLY A 153 50.92 37.53 0.26
CA GLY A 153 52.28 37.27 -0.25
C GLY A 153 52.50 35.89 -0.89
N GLU A 154 51.59 34.94 -0.69
CA GLU A 154 51.52 33.75 -1.52
C GLU A 154 50.68 34.11 -2.75
N ARG A 155 51.22 33.95 -3.98
CA ARG A 155 50.38 33.93 -5.19
C ARG A 155 49.57 32.63 -5.17
N GLY A 156 48.58 32.60 -4.30
CA GLY A 156 47.60 31.53 -4.17
C GLY A 156 46.51 31.74 -5.22
N ARG A 157 46.34 30.74 -6.06
CA ARG A 157 45.57 30.69 -7.32
C ARG A 157 44.05 30.82 -7.15
N PHE A 158 43.54 31.10 -5.94
CA PHE A 158 42.14 30.85 -5.60
C PHE A 158 41.67 31.73 -4.43
N THR A 159 40.58 32.48 -4.64
CA THR A 159 39.94 33.34 -3.63
C THR A 159 38.57 32.78 -3.25
N LEU A 160 38.22 32.80 -1.96
CA LEU A 160 36.92 32.34 -1.45
C LEU A 160 36.10 33.53 -0.92
N GLU A 161 34.94 33.76 -1.50
CA GLU A 161 33.98 34.78 -1.04
C GLU A 161 32.78 34.14 -0.33
N LEU A 162 32.43 34.67 0.84
CA LEU A 162 31.29 34.20 1.64
C LEU A 162 30.12 35.20 1.60
N HIS A 163 28.98 34.72 1.10
CA HIS A 163 27.71 35.45 1.10
C HIS A 163 26.75 34.91 2.16
N ALA A 164 25.88 35.78 2.65
CA ALA A 164 24.82 35.43 3.60
C ALA A 164 23.44 35.63 2.98
N ALA A 165 23.00 34.63 2.21
CA ALA A 165 21.68 34.64 1.59
C ALA A 165 20.92 33.33 1.77
N LEU A 166 21.55 32.29 2.35
CA LEU A 166 20.89 31.00 2.56
C LEU A 166 19.97 31.09 3.77
N SER A 167 18.73 30.60 3.64
CA SER A 167 17.72 30.63 4.69
C SER A 167 17.79 29.45 5.67
N MET A 168 18.64 28.47 5.36
CA MET A 168 18.76 27.21 6.10
C MET A 168 20.23 26.87 6.39
N VAL A 169 20.45 25.82 7.20
CA VAL A 169 21.79 25.29 7.49
C VAL A 169 22.38 24.62 6.24
N GLY A 170 23.70 24.60 6.14
CA GLY A 170 24.41 24.14 4.95
C GLY A 170 25.03 25.28 4.15
N PHE A 171 25.35 25.00 2.89
CA PHE A 171 25.94 25.98 1.98
C PHE A 171 25.61 25.67 0.53
N GLU A 172 25.70 26.69 -0.31
CA GLU A 172 25.61 26.57 -1.76
C GLU A 172 26.86 27.15 -2.39
N TYR A 173 27.31 26.59 -3.51
CA TYR A 173 28.43 27.13 -4.25
C TYR A 173 28.17 27.07 -5.76
N LYS A 174 28.70 28.05 -6.48
CA LYS A 174 28.55 28.11 -7.94
C LYS A 174 29.72 27.42 -8.63
N VAL A 175 29.40 26.65 -9.64
CA VAL A 175 30.34 26.03 -10.59
C VAL A 175 29.98 26.48 -12.00
N SER A 176 30.89 26.27 -12.96
CA SER A 176 30.68 26.71 -14.35
C SER A 176 29.40 26.17 -15.00
N ASP A 177 28.90 25.03 -14.54
CA ASP A 177 27.75 24.31 -15.08
C ASP A 177 26.48 24.40 -14.19
N GLY A 178 26.49 25.22 -13.13
CA GLY A 178 25.33 25.39 -12.25
C GLY A 178 25.65 25.76 -10.80
N THR A 179 24.63 25.66 -9.94
CA THR A 179 24.78 25.81 -8.48
C THR A 179 24.69 24.44 -7.83
N VAL A 180 25.61 24.14 -6.93
CA VAL A 180 25.58 22.93 -6.11
C VAL A 180 25.11 23.32 -4.71
N GLU A 181 24.10 22.59 -4.22
CA GLU A 181 23.50 22.80 -2.90
C GLU A 181 23.93 21.68 -1.95
N VAL A 182 24.50 22.05 -0.82
CA VAL A 182 24.83 21.16 0.29
C VAL A 182 23.95 21.54 1.48
N THR A 183 22.68 21.14 1.39
CA THR A 183 21.62 21.40 2.36
C THR A 183 21.16 20.08 2.99
N PRO A 184 20.44 20.11 4.12
CA PRO A 184 19.88 18.89 4.71
C PRO A 184 19.08 18.07 3.70
N GLU A 185 18.26 18.73 2.88
CA GLU A 185 17.44 18.09 1.86
C GLU A 185 18.29 17.39 0.80
N SER A 186 19.28 18.08 0.23
CA SER A 186 20.12 17.51 -0.84
C SER A 186 20.98 16.34 -0.34
N VAL A 187 21.57 16.48 0.85
CA VAL A 187 22.41 15.43 1.46
C VAL A 187 21.54 14.24 1.87
N VAL A 188 20.37 14.46 2.47
CA VAL A 188 19.45 13.37 2.84
C VAL A 188 18.96 12.64 1.60
N GLN A 189 18.71 13.32 0.49
CA GLN A 189 18.33 12.67 -0.77
C GLN A 189 19.42 11.70 -1.25
N VAL A 190 20.69 12.12 -1.24
CA VAL A 190 21.83 11.27 -1.63
C VAL A 190 21.97 10.09 -0.69
N LEU A 191 21.96 10.32 0.63
CA LEU A 191 22.06 9.25 1.63
C LEU A 191 20.89 8.28 1.57
N SER A 192 19.66 8.78 1.35
CA SER A 192 18.48 7.94 1.20
C SER A 192 18.58 7.02 -0.02
N GLY A 193 19.20 7.48 -1.11
CA GLY A 193 19.49 6.65 -2.28
C GLY A 193 20.44 5.49 -1.99
N MET A 194 21.33 5.63 -1.00
CA MET A 194 22.28 4.58 -0.59
C MET A 194 21.68 3.65 0.47
N VAL A 195 20.94 4.20 1.44
CA VAL A 195 20.43 3.46 2.61
C VAL A 195 19.13 2.70 2.31
N THR A 196 18.26 3.25 1.46
CA THR A 196 16.96 2.62 1.14
C THR A 196 17.09 1.22 0.53
N PRO A 197 17.98 0.98 -0.46
CA PRO A 197 18.18 -0.35 -1.01
C PRO A 197 18.65 -1.37 0.04
N GLU A 198 19.55 -0.99 0.93
CA GLU A 198 20.03 -1.88 2.00
C GLU A 198 18.93 -2.22 3.01
N LEU A 199 18.12 -1.23 3.40
CA LEU A 199 16.97 -1.45 4.27
C LEU A 199 15.95 -2.41 3.63
N GLN A 200 15.68 -2.25 2.34
CA GLN A 200 14.79 -3.15 1.60
C GLN A 200 15.36 -4.56 1.52
N ALA A 201 16.66 -4.71 1.28
CA ALA A 201 17.34 -6.00 1.28
C ALA A 201 17.27 -6.70 2.64
N LEU A 202 17.46 -5.95 3.74
CA LEU A 202 17.35 -6.48 5.10
C LEU A 202 15.95 -7.03 5.37
N ILE A 203 14.90 -6.24 5.06
CA ILE A 203 13.51 -6.65 5.26
C ILE A 203 13.15 -7.87 4.38
N ALA A 204 13.68 -7.92 3.16
CA ALA A 204 13.49 -9.08 2.27
C ALA A 204 14.19 -10.34 2.83
N SER A 205 15.39 -10.20 3.39
CA SER A 205 16.18 -11.30 3.94
C SER A 205 15.53 -11.96 5.15
N THR A 206 14.81 -11.19 5.98
CA THR A 206 14.09 -11.71 7.14
C THR A 206 12.85 -12.53 6.76
N ARG A 207 12.32 -12.37 5.54
CA ARG A 207 11.15 -13.13 5.06
C ARG A 207 11.50 -14.55 4.61
N GLY A 208 12.77 -14.83 4.29
CA GLY A 208 13.23 -16.15 3.88
C GLY A 208 13.51 -17.13 5.02
N GLY A 209 13.53 -16.65 6.28
CA GLY A 209 13.94 -17.44 7.45
C GLY A 209 12.83 -18.22 8.15
N GLU A 210 11.54 -17.92 7.89
CA GLU A 210 10.41 -18.52 8.63
C GLU A 210 9.69 -19.67 7.87
N ALA A 211 10.17 -20.09 6.69
CA ALA A 211 9.55 -21.18 5.91
C ALA A 211 10.13 -22.58 6.21
N THR A 212 11.00 -22.71 7.20
CA THR A 212 11.53 -24.01 7.69
C THR A 212 11.32 -24.12 9.20
N GLY A 213 10.12 -24.54 9.59
CA GLY A 213 9.75 -24.89 10.95
C GLY A 213 8.54 -25.81 10.95
#